data_AF-H9E9Z1-F1
#
_entry.id   AF-H9E9Z1-F1
#
_cell.length_a   1.000
_cell.length_b   1.000
_cell.length_c   1.000
_cell.angle_alpha   90.00
_cell.angle_beta   90.00
_cell.angle_gamma   90.00
#
_symmetry.space_group_name_H-M   'P 1'
#
loop_
_entity.id
_entity.type
_entity.pdbx_description
1 polymer ?
#
loop_
_entity_poly.entity_id
_entity_poly.type
_entity_poly.pdbx_seq_one_letter_code
_entity_poly.pdbx_strand_id
1 'polypeptide(L)' 'TGELFEIQHVNNKSDCIDLINVENATDVRWVNVKVNFDNVGLGYLSLLQVATFKGWMDIMYAAVDSRE' A
#
# COMPACT_ATOMS: atom_id res chain seq x y z
N THR A 1 10.80 6.58 3.84
CA THR A 1 10.55 5.41 2.98
C THR A 1 11.00 4.22 3.79
N GLY A 2 10.07 3.34 4.16
CA GLY A 2 10.39 2.10 4.89
C GLY A 2 10.33 0.93 3.92
N GLU A 3 11.00 -0.16 4.26
CA GLU A 3 10.93 -1.41 3.50
C GLU A 3 9.62 -2.14 3.81
N LEU A 4 9.08 -2.85 2.80
CA LEU A 4 7.89 -3.69 2.96
C LEU A 4 8.30 -5.01 3.63
N PHE A 5 7.47 -5.51 4.53
CA PHE A 5 7.67 -6.83 5.12
C PHE A 5 7.45 -7.94 4.09
N GLU A 6 8.18 -9.04 4.26
CA GLU A 6 7.92 -10.25 3.48
C GLU A 6 6.58 -10.88 3.88
N ILE A 7 5.89 -11.43 2.88
CA ILE A 7 4.58 -12.10 3.03
C ILE A 7 4.62 -13.24 4.07
N GLN A 8 5.77 -13.89 4.24
CA GLN A 8 5.92 -14.97 5.22
C GLN A 8 5.86 -14.49 6.67
N HIS A 9 6.22 -13.23 6.92
CA HIS A 9 6.24 -12.64 8.26
C HIS A 9 4.94 -11.92 8.58
N VAL A 10 4.39 -11.18 7.61
CA VAL A 10 3.13 -10.44 7.76
C VAL A 10 2.28 -10.66 6.51
N ASN A 11 1.21 -11.46 6.64
CA ASN A 11 0.34 -11.76 5.50
C ASN A 11 -0.94 -10.91 5.52
N ASN A 12 -1.50 -10.65 6.70
CA ASN A 12 -2.76 -9.94 6.85
C ASN A 12 -2.62 -8.62 7.64
N LYS A 13 -3.63 -7.76 7.51
CA LYS A 13 -3.73 -6.53 8.30
C LYS A 13 -3.79 -6.82 9.81
N SER A 14 -4.48 -7.88 10.21
CA SER A 14 -4.57 -8.29 11.62
C SER A 14 -3.19 -8.59 12.20
N ASP A 15 -2.39 -9.39 11.50
CA ASP A 15 -1.02 -9.74 11.92
C ASP A 15 -0.15 -8.48 12.08
N CYS A 16 -0.27 -7.52 11.16
CA CYS A 16 0.44 -6.24 11.26
C CYS A 16 0.02 -5.43 12.50
N ILE A 17 -1.27 -5.42 12.83
CA ILE A 17 -1.80 -4.73 14.01
C ILE A 17 -1.34 -5.42 15.30
N ASP A 18 -1.26 -6.74 15.30
CA ASP A 18 -0.78 -7.51 16.45
C ASP A 18 0.70 -7.21 16.74
N LEU A 19 1.55 -7.07 15.73
CA LEU A 19 2.95 -6.65 15.92
C LEU A 19 3.06 -5.25 16.56
N ILE A 20 2.19 -4.32 16.15
CA ILE A 20 2.16 -2.96 16.70
C ILE A 20 1.74 -2.99 18.18
N ASN A 21 0.71 -3.77 18.51
CA ASN A 21 0.10 -3.75 19.85
C ASN A 21 0.79 -4.67 20.87
N VAL A 22 1.20 -5.86 20.43
CA VAL A 22 1.74 -6.93 21.30
C VAL A 22 3.25 -6.78 21.46
N GLU A 23 3.96 -6.51 20.36
CA GLU A 23 5.42 -6.40 20.36
C GLU A 23 5.91 -4.96 20.58
N ASN A 24 4.98 -3.99 20.72
CA ASN A 24 5.24 -2.58 20.96
C ASN A 24 6.22 -1.97 19.94
N ALA A 25 6.13 -2.42 18.69
CA ALA A 25 6.97 -1.95 17.60
C ALA A 25 6.47 -0.58 17.10
N THR A 26 7.14 0.50 17.50
CA THR A 26 6.76 1.88 17.13
C THR A 26 7.02 2.23 15.66
N ASP A 27 7.86 1.45 14.99
CA ASP A 27 8.32 1.72 13.62
C ASP A 27 7.49 1.00 12.55
N VAL A 28 6.51 0.18 12.96
CA VAL A 28 5.63 -0.58 12.06
C VAL A 28 4.34 0.19 11.83
N ARG A 29 3.94 0.32 10.56
CA ARG A 29 2.70 1.01 10.19
C ARG A 29 2.03 0.36 8.99
N TRP A 30 0.73 0.14 9.10
CA TRP A 30 -0.11 -0.21 7.96
C TRP A 30 -0.56 1.06 7.24
N VAL A 31 -0.03 1.31 6.05
CA VAL A 31 -0.29 2.55 5.30
C VAL A 31 -0.80 2.25 3.91
N ASN A 32 -1.72 3.09 3.42
CA ASN A 32 -2.19 3.01 2.05
C ASN A 32 -1.33 3.87 1.12
N VAL A 33 -1.29 3.51 -0.17
CA VAL A 33 -0.64 4.33 -1.20
C VAL A 33 -1.41 5.65 -1.35
N LYS A 34 -0.68 6.75 -1.56
CA LYS A 34 -1.25 8.11 -1.59
C LYS A 34 -2.26 8.34 -2.73
N VAL A 35 -2.04 7.68 -3.88
CA VAL A 35 -2.92 7.70 -5.04
C VAL A 35 -3.39 6.28 -5.26
N ASN A 36 -4.70 6.06 -5.15
CA ASN A 36 -5.32 4.74 -5.16
C ASN A 36 -6.69 4.79 -5.86
N PHE A 37 -7.38 3.65 -5.89
CA PHE A 37 -8.69 3.48 -6.53
C PHE A 37 -9.85 3.35 -5.53
N ASP A 38 -9.68 3.80 -4.28
CA ASP A 38 -10.69 3.63 -3.21
C ASP A 38 -11.98 4.42 -3.48
N ASN A 39 -11.89 5.49 -4.27
CA ASN A 39 -13.03 6.32 -4.66
C ASN A 39 -12.89 6.82 -6.10
N VAL A 40 -14.03 7.20 -6.69
CA VAL A 40 -14.12 7.59 -8.10
C VAL A 40 -13.22 8.79 -8.43
N GLY A 41 -13.11 9.77 -7.53
CA GLY A 41 -12.28 10.97 -7.74
C GLY A 41 -10.78 10.66 -7.79
N LEU A 42 -10.28 9.86 -6.83
CA LEU A 42 -8.88 9.40 -6.84
C LEU A 42 -8.61 8.45 -8.01
N GLY A 43 -9.61 7.66 -8.44
CA GLY A 43 -9.53 6.83 -9.64
C GLY A 43 -9.32 7.62 -10.93
N TYR A 44 -9.94 8.80 -11.08
CA TYR A 44 -9.63 9.67 -12.21
C TYR A 44 -8.22 10.27 -12.12
N LEU A 45 -7.78 10.64 -10.91
CA LEU A 45 -6.43 11.14 -10.69
C LEU A 45 -5.35 10.09 -10.99
N SER A 46 -5.59 8.82 -10.62
CA SER A 46 -4.67 7.72 -10.92
C SER A 46 -4.60 7.43 -12.43
N LEU A 47 -5.74 7.39 -13.12
CA LEU A 47 -5.79 7.23 -14.58
C LEU A 47 -5.08 8.37 -15.31
N LEU A 48 -5.21 9.60 -14.83
CA LEU A 48 -4.48 10.75 -15.37
C LEU A 48 -2.95 10.59 -15.25
N GLN A 49 -2.46 10.10 -14.11
CA GLN A 49 -1.02 9.87 -13.89
C GLN A 49 -0.47 8.73 -14.75
N VAL A 50 -1.26 7.66 -14.92
CA VAL A 50 -0.92 6.55 -15.82
C VAL A 50 -0.88 7.02 -17.28
N ALA A 51 -1.87 7.78 -17.73
CA ALA A 51 -1.94 8.28 -19.11
C ALA A 51 -0.79 9.27 -19.45
N THR A 52 -0.28 9.98 -18.46
CA THR A 52 0.82 10.95 -18.63
C THR A 52 2.21 10.34 -18.38
N PHE A 53 2.28 9.04 -18.07
CA PHE A 53 3.52 8.31 -17.75
C PHE A 53 4.38 8.97 -16.66
N LYS A 54 3.77 9.72 -15.74
CA LYS A 54 4.46 10.32 -14.59
C LYS A 54 3.87 9.81 -13.28
N GLY A 55 4.70 9.16 -12.46
CA GLY A 55 4.27 8.58 -11.18
C GLY A 55 3.44 7.30 -11.31
N TRP A 56 3.33 6.73 -12.52
CA TRP A 56 2.54 5.53 -12.80
C TRP A 56 3.14 4.24 -12.22
N MET A 57 4.46 4.20 -12.02
CA MET A 57 5.16 3.02 -11.50
C MET A 57 4.65 2.62 -10.12
N ASP A 58 4.52 3.59 -9.21
CA ASP A 58 4.06 3.34 -7.84
C ASP A 58 2.62 2.81 -7.82
N ILE A 59 1.78 3.30 -8.74
CA ILE A 59 0.39 2.85 -8.91
C ILE A 59 0.38 1.42 -9.46
N MET A 60 1.20 1.11 -10.46
CA MET A 60 1.23 -0.22 -11.08
C MET A 60 1.83 -1.28 -10.18
N TYR A 61 2.91 -0.97 -9.44
CA TYR A 61 3.47 -1.92 -8.48
C TYR A 61 2.48 -2.26 -7.37
N ALA A 62 1.78 -1.24 -6.84
CA ALA A 62 0.74 -1.48 -5.84
C ALA A 62 -0.46 -2.27 -6.40
N ALA A 63 -0.82 -2.06 -7.67
CA ALA A 63 -1.90 -2.81 -8.30
C ALA A 63 -1.52 -4.27 -8.57
N VAL A 64 -0.29 -4.54 -9.02
CA VAL A 64 0.18 -5.91 -9.30
C VAL A 64 0.37 -6.72 -8.02
N ASP A 65 0.84 -6.09 -6.93
CA ASP A 65 1.01 -6.73 -5.63
C ASP A 65 -0.29 -6.77 -4.81
N SER A 66 -1.41 -6.31 -5.37
CA SER A 66 -2.71 -6.41 -4.69
C SER A 66 -3.17 -7.87 -4.60
N ARG A 67 -3.63 -8.26 -3.41
CA ARG A 67 -4.09 -9.61 -3.06
C ARG A 67 -5.53 -9.53 -2.55
N GLU A 68 -6.26 -10.65 -2.63
CA GLU A 68 -7.67 -10.76 -2.18
C GLU A 68 -7.83 -10.75 -0.65
#